data_AF-A0A8R7Q567-F1
#
_entry.id   AF-A0A8R7Q567-F1
#
_cell.length_a   1.000
_cell.length_b   1.000
_cell.length_c   1.000
_cell.angle_alpha   90.00
_cell.angle_beta   90.00
_cell.angle_gamma   90.00
#
_symmetry.space_group_name_H-M   'P 1'
#
loop_
_entity.id
_entity.type
_entity.pdbx_description
1 polymer ?
#
loop_
_entity_poly.entity_id
_entity_poly.type
_entity_poly.pdbx_seq_one_letter_code
_entity_poly.pdbx_strand_id
1 'polypeptide(L)'
;MYALSMVADTILQDGSPFDFSVVMHFVNILSSRTPAELNGCQFLVYKSFGDVIGSYSKWLSSSKSNIKPLLLFCASGISKSISSNSCSVALRKLCEDASSFIHEPPILEILFWISEGMGEGNLRIEDEEEIISAITHALCSILDKELRKTSLARLLCSSYSAVEKIVCFLPLAAFLGWLSVIYIFNYILSHYVHLWAHNLITTYKILCFLSLVQPFLECCLKSIFSVISSS
;
A
#
# COMPACT_ATOMS: atom_id res chain seq x y z
N MET A 1 -6.51 -12.61 -23.87
CA MET A 1 -5.76 -11.49 -23.27
C MET A 1 -4.27 -11.55 -23.60
N TYR A 2 -3.57 -12.67 -23.41
CA TYR A 2 -2.10 -12.78 -23.64
C TYR A 2 -1.64 -12.41 -25.08
N ALA A 3 -2.40 -12.79 -26.11
CA ALA A 3 -2.07 -12.43 -27.49
C ALA A 3 -2.26 -10.92 -27.77
N LEU A 4 -3.25 -10.29 -27.12
CA LEU A 4 -3.51 -8.85 -27.25
C LEU A 4 -2.48 -8.01 -26.49
N SER A 5 -1.99 -8.48 -25.33
CA SER A 5 -0.89 -7.82 -24.62
C SER A 5 0.41 -7.92 -25.41
N MET A 6 0.72 -9.08 -26.02
CA MET A 6 1.90 -9.21 -26.89
C MET A 6 1.83 -8.30 -28.12
N VAL A 7 0.66 -8.21 -28.78
CA VAL A 7 0.47 -7.33 -29.94
C VAL A 7 0.57 -5.86 -29.53
N ALA A 8 -0.02 -5.47 -28.41
CA ALA A 8 0.09 -4.10 -27.91
C ALA A 8 1.53 -3.74 -27.51
N ASP A 9 2.25 -4.64 -26.83
CA ASP A 9 3.66 -4.45 -26.48
C ASP A 9 4.52 -4.32 -27.74
N THR A 10 4.22 -5.08 -28.79
CA THR A 10 4.94 -4.98 -30.08
C THR A 10 4.67 -3.65 -30.77
N ILE A 11 3.42 -3.18 -30.78
CA ILE A 11 3.03 -1.88 -31.36
C ILE A 11 3.61 -0.71 -30.57
N LEU A 12 3.70 -0.84 -29.24
CA LEU A 12 4.30 0.19 -28.37
C LEU A 12 5.82 0.25 -28.48
N GLN A 13 6.49 -0.85 -28.86
CA GLN A 13 7.93 -0.87 -29.10
C GLN A 13 8.34 -0.30 -30.47
N ASP A 14 7.40 -0.18 -31.43
CA ASP A 14 7.66 0.32 -32.79
C ASP A 14 7.89 1.84 -32.87
N GLY A 15 8.01 2.53 -31.73
CA GLY A 15 8.46 3.92 -31.64
C GLY A 15 7.41 4.98 -31.96
N SER A 16 6.19 4.60 -32.38
CA SER A 16 5.08 5.54 -32.45
C SER A 16 4.50 5.79 -31.06
N PRO A 17 4.41 7.04 -30.57
CA PRO A 17 3.81 7.33 -29.27
C PRO A 17 2.33 6.93 -29.31
N PHE A 18 1.97 5.91 -28.55
CA PHE A 18 0.56 5.55 -28.37
C PHE A 18 -0.13 6.65 -27.58
N ASP A 19 -1.21 7.19 -28.14
CA ASP A 19 -1.94 8.27 -27.51
C ASP A 19 -2.83 7.75 -26.38
N PHE A 20 -2.37 7.92 -25.15
CA PHE A 20 -3.13 7.61 -23.94
C PHE A 20 -4.19 8.67 -23.59
N SER A 21 -4.39 9.71 -24.42
CA SER A 21 -5.38 10.77 -24.17
C SER A 21 -6.78 10.21 -23.94
N VAL A 22 -7.18 9.18 -24.70
CA VAL A 22 -8.48 8.53 -24.56
C VAL A 22 -8.60 7.84 -23.20
N VAL A 23 -7.55 7.11 -22.78
CA VAL A 23 -7.51 6.47 -21.46
C VAL A 23 -7.64 7.52 -20.36
N MET A 24 -6.87 8.61 -20.46
CA MET A 24 -6.91 9.70 -19.48
C MET A 24 -8.24 10.45 -19.47
N HIS A 25 -8.90 10.61 -20.63
CA HIS A 25 -10.24 11.20 -20.71
C HIS A 25 -11.26 10.36 -19.92
N PHE A 26 -11.23 9.04 -20.08
CA PHE A 26 -12.07 8.13 -19.29
C PHE A 26 -11.74 8.16 -17.80
N VAL A 27 -10.44 8.15 -17.44
CA VAL A 27 -10.00 8.28 -16.05
C VAL A 27 -10.56 9.56 -15.43
N ASN A 28 -10.46 10.71 -16.11
CA ASN A 28 -10.99 11.97 -15.60
C ASN A 28 -12.52 11.94 -15.39
N ILE A 29 -13.27 11.34 -16.30
CA ILE A 29 -14.73 11.15 -16.15
C ILE A 29 -15.03 10.26 -14.95
N LEU A 30 -14.29 9.16 -14.78
CA LEU A 30 -14.56 8.17 -13.73
C LEU A 30 -14.08 8.61 -12.35
N SER A 31 -13.05 9.45 -12.28
CA SER A 31 -12.53 10.03 -11.03
C SER A 31 -13.33 11.21 -10.51
N SER A 32 -14.19 11.83 -11.34
CA SER A 32 -15.01 13.00 -10.98
C SER A 32 -16.44 12.65 -10.56
N ARG A 33 -16.88 11.40 -10.79
CA ARG A 33 -18.23 10.95 -10.44
C ARG A 33 -18.37 10.63 -8.96
N THR A 34 -19.52 10.95 -8.40
CA THR A 34 -19.83 10.60 -7.01
C THR A 34 -20.28 9.13 -6.90
N PRO A 35 -20.04 8.45 -5.76
CA PRO A 35 -20.45 7.06 -5.58
C PRO A 35 -21.95 6.80 -5.79
N ALA A 36 -22.79 7.81 -5.60
CA ALA A 36 -24.25 7.75 -5.77
C ALA A 36 -24.71 7.75 -7.24
N GLU A 37 -23.87 8.25 -8.16
CA GLU A 37 -24.13 8.23 -9.61
C GLU A 37 -23.72 6.90 -10.27
N LEU A 38 -23.22 5.95 -9.47
CA LEU A 38 -22.68 4.68 -9.95
C LEU A 38 -23.78 3.61 -10.00
N ASN A 39 -24.35 3.38 -11.20
CA ASN A 39 -25.33 2.33 -11.45
C ASN A 39 -24.83 1.29 -12.47
N GLY A 40 -25.28 0.03 -12.34
CA GLY A 40 -25.03 -1.04 -13.32
C GLY A 40 -23.64 -1.69 -13.29
N CYS A 41 -23.16 -2.16 -14.45
CA CYS A 41 -21.92 -2.92 -14.63
C CYS A 41 -20.62 -2.09 -14.51
N GLN A 42 -20.67 -0.93 -13.88
CA GLN A 42 -19.56 0.04 -13.85
C GLN A 42 -18.32 -0.48 -13.13
N PHE A 43 -18.48 -1.41 -12.18
CA PHE A 43 -17.37 -2.15 -11.57
C PHE A 43 -16.56 -2.97 -12.59
N LEU A 44 -17.17 -3.43 -13.70
CA LEU A 44 -16.43 -4.08 -14.79
C LEU A 44 -15.57 -3.06 -15.54
N VAL A 45 -16.06 -1.82 -15.70
CA VAL A 45 -15.28 -0.73 -16.30
C VAL A 45 -14.07 -0.41 -15.41
N TYR A 46 -14.27 -0.25 -14.11
CA TYR A 46 -13.15 -0.04 -13.16
C TYR A 46 -12.15 -1.18 -13.20
N LYS A 47 -12.63 -2.43 -13.23
CA LYS A 47 -11.75 -3.60 -13.33
C LYS A 47 -10.91 -3.57 -14.60
N SER A 48 -11.55 -3.44 -15.76
CA SER A 48 -10.85 -3.42 -17.06
C SER A 48 -9.88 -2.25 -17.20
N PHE A 49 -10.28 -1.06 -16.77
CA PHE A 49 -9.38 0.09 -16.79
C PHE A 49 -8.28 -0.02 -15.73
N GLY A 50 -8.53 -0.64 -14.58
CA GLY A 50 -7.50 -0.99 -13.60
C GLY A 50 -6.43 -1.89 -14.23
N ASP A 51 -6.83 -2.94 -14.95
CA ASP A 51 -5.89 -3.82 -15.66
C ASP A 51 -5.06 -3.03 -16.70
N VAL A 52 -5.71 -2.16 -17.50
CA VAL A 52 -5.03 -1.30 -18.49
C VAL A 52 -4.04 -0.35 -17.82
N ILE A 53 -4.47 0.35 -16.77
CA ILE A 53 -3.62 1.31 -16.03
C ILE A 53 -2.44 0.58 -15.41
N GLY A 54 -2.65 -0.61 -14.82
CA GLY A 54 -1.57 -1.42 -14.29
C GLY A 54 -0.63 -1.96 -15.37
N SER A 55 -1.10 -2.25 -16.58
CA SER A 55 -0.22 -2.69 -17.67
C SER A 55 0.62 -1.55 -18.25
N TYR A 56 0.09 -0.32 -18.27
CA TYR A 56 0.73 0.83 -18.90
C TYR A 56 1.15 1.93 -17.91
N SER A 57 1.29 1.59 -16.63
CA SER A 57 1.55 2.52 -15.52
C SER A 57 2.73 3.43 -15.81
N LYS A 58 3.84 2.89 -16.32
CA LYS A 58 5.05 3.62 -16.68
C LYS A 58 4.84 4.75 -17.71
N TRP A 59 4.00 4.52 -18.72
CA TRP A 59 3.71 5.54 -19.73
C TRP A 59 2.68 6.53 -19.23
N LEU A 60 1.65 6.05 -18.52
CA LEU A 60 0.60 6.89 -17.94
C LEU A 60 1.14 7.83 -16.87
N SER A 61 2.13 7.37 -16.10
CA SER A 61 2.81 8.13 -15.05
C SER A 61 3.91 9.07 -15.56
N SER A 62 4.24 9.05 -16.85
CA SER A 62 5.28 9.93 -17.41
C SER A 62 4.97 11.42 -17.25
N SER A 63 3.68 11.79 -17.17
CA SER A 63 3.24 13.14 -16.87
C SER A 63 2.68 13.25 -15.46
N LYS A 64 3.26 14.17 -14.67
CA LYS A 64 2.79 14.52 -13.32
C LYS A 64 1.29 14.87 -13.27
N SER A 65 0.75 15.50 -14.32
CA SER A 65 -0.66 15.91 -14.38
C SER A 65 -1.64 14.74 -14.30
N ASN A 66 -1.20 13.54 -14.67
CA ASN A 66 -2.07 12.37 -14.79
C ASN A 66 -2.26 11.64 -13.45
N ILE A 67 -1.33 11.83 -12.52
CA ILE A 67 -1.18 10.98 -11.34
C ILE A 67 -2.34 11.13 -10.40
N LYS A 68 -2.69 12.38 -10.05
CA LYS A 68 -3.84 12.64 -9.18
C LYS A 68 -5.13 12.02 -9.73
N PRO A 69 -5.53 12.24 -11.01
CA PRO A 69 -6.67 11.56 -11.61
C PRO A 69 -6.59 10.03 -11.53
N LEU A 70 -5.42 9.45 -11.81
CA LEU A 70 -5.21 8.00 -11.79
C LEU A 70 -5.35 7.41 -10.38
N LEU A 71 -4.82 8.07 -9.35
CA LEU A 71 -4.95 7.64 -7.97
C LEU A 71 -6.40 7.71 -7.47
N LEU A 72 -7.12 8.78 -7.83
CA LEU A 72 -8.55 8.93 -7.52
C LEU A 72 -9.41 7.88 -8.24
N PHE A 73 -9.03 7.51 -9.46
CA PHE A 73 -9.66 6.42 -10.19
C PHE A 73 -9.46 5.09 -9.43
N CYS A 74 -8.22 4.79 -9.03
CA CYS A 74 -7.93 3.58 -8.26
C CYS A 74 -8.70 3.55 -6.94
N ALA A 75 -8.73 4.66 -6.19
CA ALA A 75 -9.50 4.76 -4.95
C ALA A 75 -10.99 4.42 -5.17
N SER A 76 -11.59 4.96 -6.23
CA SER A 76 -12.98 4.70 -6.59
C SER A 76 -13.20 3.22 -6.94
N GLY A 77 -12.29 2.60 -7.69
CA GLY A 77 -12.36 1.19 -8.06
C GLY A 77 -12.08 0.22 -6.92
N ILE A 78 -11.20 0.58 -5.97
CA ILE A 78 -10.89 -0.18 -4.75
C ILE A 78 -12.14 -0.34 -3.87
N SER A 79 -12.99 0.69 -3.79
CA SER A 79 -14.23 0.64 -3.02
C SER A 79 -15.26 -0.40 -3.52
N LYS A 80 -15.01 -1.06 -4.66
CA LYS A 80 -15.93 -2.04 -5.27
C LYS A 80 -15.29 -3.43 -5.31
N SER A 81 -15.97 -4.42 -4.77
CA SER A 81 -15.44 -5.78 -4.57
C SER A 81 -14.95 -6.52 -5.83
N ILE A 82 -15.47 -6.20 -7.02
CA ILE A 82 -15.08 -6.88 -8.27
C ILE A 82 -13.85 -6.23 -8.91
N SER A 83 -13.67 -4.92 -8.74
CA SER A 83 -12.54 -4.16 -9.30
C SER A 83 -11.42 -3.93 -8.30
N SER A 84 -11.62 -4.27 -7.03
CA SER A 84 -10.68 -3.96 -5.94
C SER A 84 -9.28 -4.44 -6.24
N ASN A 85 -9.13 -5.69 -6.69
CA ASN A 85 -7.85 -6.29 -7.01
C ASN A 85 -7.13 -5.62 -8.19
N SER A 86 -7.81 -5.43 -9.32
CA SER A 86 -7.21 -4.76 -10.49
C SER A 86 -6.79 -3.32 -10.15
N CYS A 87 -7.59 -2.62 -9.35
CA CYS A 87 -7.31 -1.23 -8.96
C CYS A 87 -6.23 -1.11 -7.87
N SER A 88 -6.11 -2.05 -6.92
CA SER A 88 -5.04 -2.06 -5.92
C SER A 88 -3.68 -2.38 -6.57
N VAL A 89 -3.65 -3.34 -7.49
CA VAL A 89 -2.44 -3.64 -8.29
C VAL A 89 -2.05 -2.44 -9.16
N ALA A 90 -3.01 -1.80 -9.82
CA ALA A 90 -2.76 -0.59 -10.60
C ALA A 90 -2.21 0.55 -9.73
N LEU A 91 -2.79 0.76 -8.55
CA LEU A 91 -2.30 1.73 -7.56
C LEU A 91 -0.83 1.46 -7.20
N ARG A 92 -0.48 0.21 -6.88
CA ARG A 92 0.91 -0.15 -6.56
C ARG A 92 1.86 0.17 -7.70
N LYS A 93 1.54 -0.26 -8.91
CA LYS A 93 2.40 -0.01 -10.08
C LYS A 93 2.55 1.47 -10.38
N LEU A 94 1.50 2.27 -10.20
CA LEU A 94 1.61 3.72 -10.28
C LEU A 94 2.57 4.26 -9.20
N CYS A 95 2.47 3.83 -7.95
CA CYS A 95 3.42 4.27 -6.92
C CYS A 95 4.88 3.82 -7.20
N GLU A 96 5.07 2.67 -7.85
CA GLU A 96 6.38 2.16 -8.28
C GLU A 96 6.96 3.02 -9.43
N ASP A 97 6.19 3.22 -10.50
CA ASP A 97 6.64 3.89 -11.72
C ASP A 97 6.68 5.41 -11.62
N ALA A 98 5.98 5.99 -10.65
CA ALA A 98 5.76 7.43 -10.53
C ALA A 98 6.57 8.07 -9.37
N SER A 99 7.64 7.40 -8.96
CA SER A 99 8.47 7.73 -7.79
C SER A 99 8.99 9.18 -7.73
N SER A 100 9.16 9.85 -8.88
CA SER A 100 9.71 11.20 -8.97
C SER A 100 8.78 12.32 -8.46
N PHE A 101 7.48 12.07 -8.32
CA PHE A 101 6.51 13.05 -7.82
C PHE A 101 5.46 12.43 -6.88
N ILE A 102 5.53 11.12 -6.60
CA ILE A 102 4.60 10.42 -5.69
C ILE A 102 4.70 10.93 -4.23
N HIS A 103 5.83 11.54 -3.88
CA HIS A 103 6.10 12.12 -2.57
C HIS A 103 5.56 13.54 -2.39
N GLU A 104 4.90 14.11 -3.41
CA GLU A 104 4.30 15.44 -3.28
C GLU A 104 3.15 15.42 -2.26
N PRO A 105 3.02 16.44 -1.39
CA PRO A 105 2.03 16.44 -0.31
C PRO A 105 0.59 16.15 -0.78
N PRO A 106 0.08 16.75 -1.88
CA PRO A 106 -1.29 16.45 -2.34
C PRO A 106 -1.49 15.01 -2.80
N ILE A 107 -0.43 14.34 -3.25
CA ILE A 107 -0.46 12.94 -3.67
C ILE A 107 -0.42 12.02 -2.46
N LEU A 108 0.46 12.31 -1.49
CA LEU A 108 0.53 11.58 -0.24
C LEU A 108 -0.77 11.64 0.56
N GLU A 109 -1.46 12.78 0.60
CA GLU A 109 -2.76 12.88 1.26
C GLU A 109 -3.82 11.98 0.61
N ILE A 110 -3.81 11.81 -0.71
CA ILE A 110 -4.72 10.87 -1.40
C ILE A 110 -4.38 9.43 -0.99
N LEU A 111 -3.09 9.08 -0.94
CA LEU A 111 -2.65 7.76 -0.52
C LEU A 111 -3.04 7.44 0.93
N PHE A 112 -2.88 8.40 1.85
CA PHE A 112 -3.33 8.24 3.23
C PHE A 112 -4.84 8.10 3.31
N TRP A 113 -5.59 8.93 2.59
CA TRP A 113 -7.05 8.84 2.54
C TRP A 113 -7.52 7.46 2.05
N ILE A 114 -6.86 6.87 1.04
CA ILE A 114 -7.13 5.49 0.60
C ILE A 114 -6.89 4.51 1.75
N SER A 115 -5.76 4.61 2.46
CA SER A 115 -5.44 3.68 3.56
C SER A 115 -6.38 3.79 4.76
N GLU A 116 -6.77 5.01 5.11
CA GLU A 116 -7.65 5.27 6.25
C GLU A 116 -9.07 4.75 5.97
N GLY A 117 -9.52 4.78 4.71
CA GLY A 117 -10.80 4.22 4.30
C GLY A 117 -10.86 2.68 4.24
N MET A 118 -9.72 1.98 4.35
CA MET A 118 -9.69 0.50 4.26
C MET A 118 -10.48 -0.16 5.40
N GLY A 119 -10.44 0.41 6.61
CA GLY A 119 -11.07 -0.17 7.80
C GLY A 119 -12.61 -0.14 7.80
N GLU A 120 -13.23 0.59 6.86
CA GLU A 120 -14.68 0.69 6.74
C GLU A 120 -15.28 -0.30 5.73
N GLY A 121 -14.44 -0.99 4.94
CA GLY A 121 -14.86 -1.85 3.85
C GLY A 121 -14.56 -3.35 4.06
N ASN A 122 -15.27 -4.21 3.32
CA ASN A 122 -14.94 -5.63 3.19
C ASN A 122 -13.86 -5.85 2.11
N LEU A 123 -12.69 -5.22 2.26
CA LEU A 123 -11.55 -5.45 1.38
C LEU A 123 -10.96 -6.84 1.62
N ARG A 124 -10.41 -7.44 0.56
CA ARG A 124 -9.66 -8.69 0.69
C ARG A 124 -8.26 -8.38 1.17
N ILE A 125 -7.68 -9.27 1.97
CA ILE A 125 -6.33 -9.10 2.53
C ILE A 125 -5.31 -8.88 1.40
N GLU A 126 -5.43 -9.59 0.28
CA GLU A 126 -4.52 -9.43 -0.85
C GLU A 126 -4.60 -8.01 -1.45
N ASP A 127 -5.79 -7.42 -1.49
CA ASP A 127 -5.98 -6.06 -2.00
C ASP A 127 -5.44 -5.02 -1.01
N GLU A 128 -5.57 -5.28 0.29
CA GLU A 128 -4.98 -4.45 1.34
C GLU A 128 -3.45 -4.48 1.28
N GLU A 129 -2.84 -5.65 1.10
CA GLU A 129 -1.39 -5.80 0.96
C GLU A 129 -0.85 -4.99 -0.22
N GLU A 130 -1.54 -5.02 -1.35
CA GLU A 130 -1.20 -4.23 -2.54
C GLU A 130 -1.23 -2.72 -2.25
N ILE A 131 -2.26 -2.23 -1.53
CA ILE A 131 -2.38 -0.82 -1.13
C ILE A 131 -1.25 -0.43 -0.16
N ILE A 132 -1.02 -1.22 0.89
CA ILE A 132 0.04 -0.94 1.87
C ILE A 132 1.41 -0.96 1.20
N SER A 133 1.65 -1.90 0.27
CA SER A 133 2.87 -1.95 -0.53
C SER A 133 3.04 -0.68 -1.39
N ALA A 134 1.96 -0.22 -2.05
CA ALA A 134 1.96 0.99 -2.85
C ALA A 134 2.38 2.23 -2.03
N ILE A 135 1.74 2.42 -0.88
CA ILE A 135 1.98 3.59 -0.02
C ILE A 135 3.37 3.51 0.59
N THR A 136 3.80 2.34 1.05
CA THR A 136 5.16 2.13 1.57
C THR A 136 6.20 2.49 0.51
N HIS A 137 6.01 2.08 -0.75
CA HIS A 137 6.91 2.44 -1.84
C HIS A 137 6.99 3.96 -2.04
N ALA A 138 5.83 4.64 -2.04
CA ALA A 138 5.77 6.10 -2.14
C ALA A 138 6.53 6.78 -0.99
N LEU A 139 6.33 6.32 0.26
CA LEU A 139 7.00 6.87 1.44
C LEU A 139 8.51 6.62 1.42
N CYS A 140 8.95 5.46 0.93
CA CYS A 140 10.37 5.14 0.81
C CYS A 140 11.12 6.06 -0.15
N SER A 141 10.43 6.66 -1.12
CA SER A 141 11.00 7.65 -2.04
C SER A 141 11.27 9.02 -1.40
N ILE A 142 10.73 9.28 -0.20
CA ILE A 142 10.96 10.52 0.55
C ILE A 142 12.39 10.56 1.08
N LEU A 143 13.13 11.62 0.72
CA LEU A 143 14.52 11.83 1.16
C LEU A 143 14.60 12.35 2.61
N ASP A 144 13.63 13.14 3.05
CA ASP A 144 13.54 13.62 4.43
C ASP A 144 13.21 12.47 5.38
N LYS A 145 14.17 12.12 6.24
CA LYS A 145 14.07 10.99 7.15
C LYS A 145 12.99 11.17 8.22
N GLU A 146 12.79 12.39 8.73
CA GLU A 146 11.81 12.67 9.77
C GLU A 146 10.39 12.71 9.20
N LEU A 147 10.21 13.31 8.03
CA LEU A 147 8.95 13.28 7.31
C LEU A 147 8.55 11.85 6.95
N ARG A 148 9.50 11.06 6.43
CA ARG A 148 9.26 9.64 6.11
C ARG A 148 8.88 8.83 7.35
N LYS A 149 9.57 9.04 8.47
CA LYS A 149 9.27 8.35 9.74
C LYS A 149 7.88 8.71 10.25
N THR A 150 7.54 9.99 10.25
CA THR A 150 6.21 10.48 10.68
C THR A 150 5.11 9.94 9.77
N SER A 151 5.36 9.89 8.46
CA SER A 151 4.42 9.36 7.46
C SER A 151 4.19 7.86 7.61
N LEU A 152 5.25 7.08 7.85
CA LEU A 152 5.15 5.65 8.14
C LEU A 152 4.40 5.39 9.46
N ALA A 153 4.63 6.24 10.46
CA ALA A 153 3.89 6.14 11.72
C ALA A 153 2.39 6.38 11.52
N ARG A 154 1.99 7.34 10.67
CA ARG A 154 0.58 7.57 10.30
C ARG A 154 -0.02 6.33 9.62
N LEU A 155 0.65 5.76 8.63
CA LEU A 155 0.18 4.56 7.91
C LEU A 155 -0.08 3.38 8.85
N LEU A 156 0.77 3.21 9.87
CA LEU A 156 0.72 2.08 10.81
C LEU A 156 -0.15 2.36 12.04
N CYS A 157 -0.69 3.57 12.19
CA CYS A 157 -1.37 4.00 13.40
C CYS A 157 -2.60 3.12 13.73
N SER A 158 -3.43 2.82 12.73
CA SER A 158 -4.59 1.93 12.88
C SER A 158 -4.18 0.52 13.31
N SER A 159 -3.11 -0.02 12.71
CA SER A 159 -2.54 -1.33 13.07
C SER A 159 -2.03 -1.37 14.50
N TYR A 160 -1.33 -0.33 14.96
CA TYR A 160 -0.86 -0.24 16.35
C TYR A 160 -2.03 -0.26 17.33
N SER A 161 -3.07 0.53 17.10
CA SER A 161 -4.26 0.56 17.97
C SER A 161 -5.04 -0.77 17.95
N ALA A 162 -5.08 -1.47 16.83
CA ALA A 162 -5.71 -2.79 16.75
C ALA A 162 -4.92 -3.84 17.56
N VAL A 163 -3.59 -3.86 17.41
CA VAL A 163 -2.71 -4.76 18.16
C VAL A 163 -2.75 -4.46 19.66
N GLU A 164 -2.73 -3.20 20.06
CA GLU A 164 -2.85 -2.78 21.46
C GLU A 164 -4.11 -3.36 22.11
N LYS A 165 -5.27 -3.23 21.44
CA LYS A 165 -6.52 -3.84 21.91
C LYS A 165 -6.38 -5.36 22.08
N ILE A 166 -5.85 -6.07 21.08
CA ILE A 166 -5.66 -7.53 21.15
C ILE A 166 -4.78 -7.91 22.33
N VAL A 167 -3.68 -7.20 22.55
CA VAL A 167 -2.71 -7.48 23.60
C VAL A 167 -3.28 -7.25 24.98
N CYS A 168 -4.09 -6.21 25.16
CA CYS A 168 -4.84 -6.00 26.41
C CYS A 168 -5.85 -7.12 26.72
N PHE A 169 -6.30 -7.88 25.72
CA PHE A 169 -7.16 -9.05 25.91
C PHE A 169 -6.40 -10.36 26.16
N LEU A 170 -5.08 -10.43 25.91
CA LEU A 170 -4.29 -11.64 26.15
C LEU A 170 -3.84 -11.74 27.62
N PRO A 171 -4.02 -12.91 28.27
CA PRO A 171 -3.38 -13.18 29.56
C PRO A 171 -1.86 -13.04 29.44
N LEU A 172 -1.21 -12.43 30.44
CA LEU A 172 0.23 -12.12 30.46
C LEU A 172 1.14 -13.31 30.06
N ALA A 173 0.74 -14.54 30.40
CA ALA A 173 1.45 -15.77 30.02
C ALA A 173 1.41 -16.07 28.51
N ALA A 174 0.29 -15.80 27.83
CA ALA A 174 0.16 -15.96 26.39
C ALA A 174 0.94 -14.87 25.63
N PHE A 175 0.97 -13.65 26.17
CA PHE A 175 1.76 -12.54 25.64
C PHE A 175 3.28 -12.81 25.71
N LEU A 176 3.78 -13.32 26.85
CA LEU A 176 5.18 -13.72 27.01
C LEU A 176 5.55 -14.91 26.10
N GLY A 177 4.61 -15.84 25.88
CA GLY A 177 4.75 -16.91 24.89
C GLY A 177 4.90 -16.37 23.46
N TRP A 178 4.06 -15.42 23.06
CA TRP A 178 4.15 -14.75 21.76
C TRP A 178 5.45 -13.97 21.57
N LEU A 179 5.88 -13.23 22.59
CA LEU A 179 7.14 -12.48 22.56
C LEU A 179 8.35 -13.39 22.42
N SER A 180 8.36 -14.54 23.10
CA SER A 180 9.45 -15.50 22.95
C SER A 180 9.50 -16.11 21.55
N VAL A 181 8.35 -16.38 20.92
CA VAL A 181 8.27 -16.83 19.53
C VAL A 181 8.75 -15.75 18.55
N ILE A 182 8.33 -14.49 18.73
CA ILE A 182 8.79 -13.36 17.91
C ILE A 182 10.29 -13.12 18.07
N TYR A 183 10.81 -13.22 19.29
CA TYR A 183 12.24 -13.05 19.58
C TYR A 183 13.07 -14.18 18.95
N ILE A 184 12.61 -15.43 19.06
CA ILE A 184 13.23 -16.59 18.41
C ILE A 184 13.17 -16.45 16.88
N PHE A 185 12.04 -16.02 16.34
CA PHE A 185 11.87 -15.78 14.91
C PHE A 185 12.82 -14.68 14.41
N ASN A 186 12.92 -13.55 15.12
CA ASN A 186 13.87 -12.47 14.82
C ASN A 186 15.33 -12.92 14.95
N TYR A 187 15.66 -13.76 15.94
CA TYR A 187 17.01 -14.31 16.10
C TYR A 187 17.40 -15.24 14.94
N ILE A 188 16.49 -16.15 14.55
CA ILE A 188 16.68 -17.05 13.39
C ILE A 188 16.81 -16.23 12.10
N LEU A 189 15.98 -15.19 11.94
CA LEU A 189 15.96 -14.36 10.75
C LEU A 189 17.18 -13.47 10.64
N SER A 190 17.67 -12.89 11.75
CA SER A 190 18.94 -12.16 11.82
C SER A 190 20.13 -13.05 11.41
N HIS A 191 20.12 -14.32 11.81
CA HIS A 191 21.15 -15.29 11.44
C HIS A 191 21.09 -15.73 9.96
N TYR A 192 19.90 -15.69 9.34
CA TYR A 192 19.70 -15.99 7.91
C TYR A 192 19.94 -14.79 7.00
N VAL A 193 19.68 -13.56 7.47
CA VAL A 193 19.89 -12.31 6.72
C VAL A 193 21.38 -12.11 6.38
N HIS A 194 22.30 -12.66 7.18
CA HIS A 194 23.74 -12.64 6.87
C HIS A 194 24.13 -13.51 5.66
N LEU A 195 23.24 -14.40 5.18
CA LEU A 195 23.47 -15.31 4.05
C LEU A 195 22.75 -14.88 2.76
N TRP A 196 21.85 -13.90 2.82
CA TRP A 196 20.92 -13.57 1.72
C TRP A 196 20.78 -12.06 1.47
N ALA A 197 21.91 -11.37 1.37
CA ALA A 197 21.99 -9.93 1.08
C ALA A 197 21.63 -9.55 -0.39
N HIS A 198 20.69 -10.26 -1.01
CA HIS A 198 20.31 -10.04 -2.42
C HIS A 198 18.83 -9.71 -2.66
N ASN A 199 17.97 -9.68 -1.63
CA ASN A 199 16.56 -9.32 -1.78
C ASN A 199 16.15 -8.19 -0.82
N LEU A 200 16.21 -6.96 -1.34
CA LEU A 200 15.91 -5.71 -0.64
C LEU A 200 14.50 -5.71 0.01
N ILE A 201 13.54 -6.42 -0.61
CA ILE A 201 12.13 -6.51 -0.18
C ILE A 201 11.99 -7.33 1.11
N THR A 202 12.75 -8.41 1.26
CA THR A 202 12.69 -9.27 2.46
C THR A 202 13.32 -8.55 3.66
N THR A 203 14.45 -7.88 3.46
CA THR A 203 15.10 -7.07 4.49
C THR A 203 14.22 -5.89 4.94
N TYR A 204 13.43 -5.30 4.04
CA TYR A 204 12.51 -4.21 4.37
C TYR A 204 11.29 -4.66 5.16
N LYS A 205 10.68 -5.80 4.82
CA LYS A 205 9.57 -6.39 5.60
C LYS A 205 10.01 -6.66 7.05
N ILE A 206 11.26 -7.07 7.23
CA ILE A 206 11.87 -7.33 8.55
C ILE A 206 12.15 -6.04 9.30
N LEU A 207 12.70 -5.02 8.63
CA LEU A 207 12.95 -3.72 9.26
C LEU A 207 11.65 -3.02 9.66
N CYS A 208 10.62 -3.06 8.80
CA CYS A 208 9.28 -2.55 9.13
C CYS A 208 8.70 -3.30 10.34
N PHE A 209 8.78 -4.63 10.36
CA PHE A 209 8.34 -5.45 11.48
C PHE A 209 9.11 -5.12 12.78
N LEU A 210 10.44 -4.98 12.73
CA LEU A 210 11.26 -4.59 13.88
C LEU A 210 10.95 -3.17 14.37
N SER A 211 10.73 -2.22 13.45
CA SER A 211 10.34 -0.86 13.80
C SER A 211 8.90 -0.72 14.32
N LEU A 212 8.04 -1.71 14.01
CA LEU A 212 6.71 -1.89 14.62
C LEU A 212 6.81 -2.49 16.03
N VAL A 213 7.65 -3.50 16.20
CA VAL A 213 7.77 -4.26 17.44
C VAL A 213 8.55 -3.50 18.51
N GLN A 214 9.50 -2.64 18.15
CA GLN A 214 10.36 -1.95 19.11
C GLN A 214 9.63 -0.92 20.00
N PRO A 215 8.86 0.05 19.46
CA PRO A 215 8.05 0.94 20.30
C PRO A 215 6.93 0.19 21.03
N PHE A 216 6.43 -0.90 20.44
CA PHE A 216 5.45 -1.80 21.07
C PHE A 216 6.03 -2.54 22.30
N LEU A 217 7.27 -3.01 22.21
CA LEU A 217 7.99 -3.64 23.32
C LEU A 217 8.28 -2.64 24.44
N GLU A 218 8.67 -1.41 24.10
CA GLU A 218 8.89 -0.33 25.07
C GLU A 218 7.60 0.08 25.80
N CYS A 219 6.46 0.13 25.09
CA CYS A 219 5.17 0.45 25.68
C CYS A 219 4.68 -0.66 26.62
N CYS A 220 4.80 -1.93 26.19
CA CYS A 220 4.45 -3.08 27.02
C CYS A 220 5.34 -3.18 28.27
N LEU A 221 6.64 -2.95 28.14
CA LEU A 221 7.56 -2.92 29.28
C LEU A 221 7.21 -1.81 30.26
N LYS A 222 6.91 -0.58 29.80
CA LYS A 222 6.48 0.52 30.69
C LYS A 222 5.19 0.20 31.43
N SER A 223 4.20 -0.41 30.76
CA SER A 223 2.95 -0.81 31.40
C SER A 223 3.16 -1.91 32.44
N ILE A 224 3.99 -2.92 32.14
CA ILE A 224 4.34 -3.99 33.10
C ILE A 224 5.11 -3.43 34.31
N PHE A 225 6.07 -2.53 34.09
CA PHE A 225 6.81 -1.88 35.19
C PHE A 225 5.91 -0.99 36.06
N SER A 226 4.90 -0.32 35.48
CA SER A 226 3.95 0.48 36.25
C SER A 226 3.08 -0.36 37.18
N VAL A 227 2.69 -1.57 36.75
CA VAL A 227 1.89 -2.52 37.55
C VAL A 227 2.75 -3.12 38.66
N ILE A 228 4.00 -3.53 38.37
CA ILE A 228 4.93 -4.09 39.36
C ILE A 228 5.36 -3.04 40.40
N SER A 229 5.48 -1.77 40.03
CA SER A 229 5.82 -0.68 40.96
C SER A 229 4.67 -0.26 41.88
N SER A 230 3.46 -0.75 41.65
CA SER A 230 2.24 -0.42 42.40
C SER A 230 1.74 -1.54 43.32
N SER A 231 2.48 -2.65 43.38
CA SER A 231 2.28 -3.83 44.23
C SER A 231 3.45 -3.99 45.20
#